data_AF-S7N9U1-F1
#
_entry.id   AF-S7N9U1-F1
#
_cell.length_a   1.000
_cell.length_b   1.000
_cell.length_c   1.000
_cell.angle_alpha   90.00
_cell.angle_beta   90.00
_cell.angle_gamma   90.00
#
_symmetry.space_group_name_H-M   'P 1'
#
loop_
_entity.id
_entity.type
_entity.pdbx_description
1 polymer ?
#
loop_
_entity_poly.entity_id
_entity_poly.type
_entity_poly.pdbx_seq_one_letter_code
_entity_poly.pdbx_strand_id
1 'polypeptide(L)' 'MLQTELEPRGGFSFENCQRNAALERALPELRAPHARKTGTTIAGLVFRDGVILGADTRATNDSVVADKNCEKIHFIAPKI' A
#
# COMPACT_ATOMS: atom_id res chain seq x y z
N MET A 1 -14.39 -24.67 -20.93
CA MET A 1 -14.59 -24.48 -19.49
C MET A 1 -13.31 -23.86 -18.95
N LEU A 2 -13.30 -22.54 -18.75
CA LEU A 2 -12.14 -21.85 -18.17
C LEU A 2 -12.17 -22.11 -16.66
N GLN A 3 -11.10 -22.73 -16.15
CA GLN A 3 -10.93 -23.00 -14.73
C GLN A 3 -11.01 -21.66 -13.98
N THR A 4 -11.99 -21.55 -13.09
CA THR A 4 -12.04 -20.51 -12.06
C THR A 4 -10.78 -20.65 -11.21
N GLU A 5 -9.83 -19.75 -11.43
CA GLU A 5 -8.71 -19.49 -10.52
C GLU A 5 -9.28 -19.42 -9.10
N LEU A 6 -8.68 -20.20 -8.20
CA LEU A 6 -9.13 -20.34 -6.83
C LEU A 6 -8.87 -19.01 -6.12
N GLU A 7 -9.89 -18.14 -6.04
CA GLU A 7 -9.83 -16.85 -5.33
C GLU A 7 -9.06 -17.01 -4.01
N PRO A 8 -7.92 -16.31 -3.83
CA PRO A 8 -7.12 -16.49 -2.64
C PRO A 8 -7.97 -16.13 -1.42
N ARG A 9 -8.19 -17.13 -0.56
CA ARG A 9 -8.87 -16.97 0.73
C ARG A 9 -7.95 -16.21 1.69
N GLY A 10 -7.76 -14.90 1.47
CA GLY A 10 -6.93 -14.03 2.30
C GLY A 10 -6.74 -12.64 1.69
N GLY A 11 -6.58 -11.62 2.54
CA GLY A 11 -6.54 -10.20 2.13
C GLY A 11 -5.27 -9.72 1.42
N PHE A 12 -4.34 -10.61 1.05
CA PHE A 12 -3.09 -10.25 0.40
C PHE A 12 -2.99 -10.89 -0.99
N SER A 13 -3.01 -10.06 -2.03
CA SER A 13 -2.70 -10.45 -3.42
C SER A 13 -1.28 -10.03 -3.79
N PHE A 14 -0.50 -10.99 -4.29
CA PHE A 14 0.90 -10.77 -4.71
C PHE A 14 1.06 -10.79 -6.25
N GLU A 15 -0.03 -10.79 -7.01
CA GLU A 15 0.00 -10.80 -8.47
C GLU A 15 0.81 -9.63 -9.04
N ASN A 16 0.74 -8.47 -8.39
CA ASN A 16 1.51 -7.29 -8.75
C ASN A 16 3.03 -7.51 -8.63
N CYS A 17 3.50 -8.37 -7.72
CA CYS A 17 4.91 -8.73 -7.61
C CYS A 17 5.36 -9.54 -8.84
N GLN A 18 4.55 -10.52 -9.26
CA GLN A 18 4.84 -11.31 -10.46
C GLN A 18 4.83 -10.44 -11.72
N ARG A 19 3.84 -9.53 -11.85
CA ARG A 19 3.78 -8.54 -12.92
C ARG A 19 5.04 -7.67 -12.98
N ASN A 20 5.47 -7.12 -11.85
CA ASN A 20 6.67 -6.29 -11.77
C ASN A 20 7.93 -7.07 -12.20
N ALA A 21 8.10 -8.31 -11.72
CA ALA A 21 9.24 -9.15 -12.09
C ALA A 21 9.24 -9.53 -13.59
N ALA A 22 8.06 -9.64 -14.22
CA ALA A 22 7.96 -9.85 -15.66
C ALA A 22 8.32 -8.58 -16.44
N LEU A 23 7.88 -7.41 -15.97
CA LEU A 23 8.19 -6.11 -16.59
C LEU A 23 9.69 -5.78 -16.51
N GLU A 24 10.33 -6.04 -15.38
CA GLU A 24 11.79 -5.85 -15.23
C GLU A 24 12.59 -6.71 -16.21
N ARG A 25 12.13 -7.94 -16.49
CA ARG A 25 12.76 -8.82 -17.48
C ARG A 25 12.51 -8.38 -18.91
N ALA A 26 11.28 -7.95 -19.21
CA ALA A 26 10.89 -7.57 -20.57
C ALA A 26 11.40 -6.19 -20.99
N LEU A 27 11.58 -5.26 -20.04
CA LEU A 27 11.94 -3.87 -20.27
C LEU A 27 13.08 -3.43 -19.34
N PRO A 28 14.35 -3.82 -19.63
CA PRO A 28 15.49 -3.55 -18.75
C PRO A 28 15.76 -2.06 -18.50
N GLU A 29 15.33 -1.18 -19.42
CA GLU A 29 15.50 0.27 -19.30
C GLU A 29 14.37 0.97 -18.53
N LEU A 30 13.30 0.23 -18.19
CA LEU A 30 12.19 0.77 -17.43
C LEU A 30 12.63 1.02 -15.99
N ARG A 31 12.83 2.29 -15.63
CA ARG A 31 13.19 2.69 -14.27
C ARG A 31 11.95 2.66 -13.38
N ALA A 32 12.07 1.98 -12.24
CA ALA A 32 11.05 2.06 -11.20
C ALA A 32 10.87 3.52 -10.75
N PRO A 33 9.63 3.97 -10.47
CA PRO A 33 9.39 5.29 -9.91
C PRO A 33 10.16 5.48 -8.60
N HIS A 34 10.73 6.66 -8.39
CA HIS A 34 11.36 6.98 -7.13
C HIS A 34 10.32 7.08 -6.01
N ALA A 35 10.59 6.38 -4.91
CA ALA A 35 9.76 6.49 -3.71
C ALA A 35 9.84 7.92 -3.15
N ARG A 36 8.68 8.53 -2.91
CA ARG A 36 8.59 9.89 -2.37
C ARG A 36 8.61 9.84 -0.84
N LYS A 37 9.51 10.60 -0.22
CA LYS A 37 9.56 10.71 1.24
C LYS A 37 8.49 11.69 1.72
N THR A 38 7.51 11.19 2.46
CA THR A 38 6.36 11.98 2.93
C THR A 38 6.42 12.37 4.41
N GLY A 39 7.46 11.94 5.13
CA GLY A 39 7.61 12.23 6.57
C GLY A 39 6.47 11.67 7.43
N THR A 40 5.90 10.55 6.98
CA THR A 40 4.71 9.89 7.52
C THR A 40 5.07 8.74 8.45
N THR A 41 4.31 8.58 9.53
CA THR A 41 4.36 7.40 10.40
C THR A 41 2.95 6.79 10.50
N ILE A 42 2.84 5.51 10.14
CA ILE A 42 1.63 4.70 10.35
C ILE A 42 1.99 3.56 11.30
N ALA A 43 1.13 3.31 12.29
CA ALA A 43 1.27 2.22 13.24
C ALA A 43 -0.05 1.43 13.32
N GLY A 44 0.06 0.15 13.63
CA GLY A 44 -1.09 -0.72 13.89
C GLY A 44 -0.84 -1.59 15.10
N LEU A 45 -1.90 -1.93 15.82
CA LEU A 45 -1.88 -2.92 16.90
C LEU A 45 -3.06 -3.88 16.78
N VAL A 46 -2.82 -5.13 17.18
CA VAL A 46 -3.85 -6.16 17.31
C VAL A 46 -4.20 -6.29 18.78
N PHE A 47 -5.50 -6.28 19.09
CA PHE A 47 -6.02 -6.56 20.43
C PHE A 47 -7.01 -7.74 20.36
N ARG A 48 -7.55 -8.16 21.51
CA ARG A 48 -8.34 -9.39 21.63
C ARG A 48 -9.44 -9.54 20.57
N ASP A 49 -10.14 -8.46 20.25
CA ASP A 49 -11.36 -8.49 19.45
C ASP A 49 -11.26 -7.59 18.20
N GLY A 50 -10.05 -7.21 17.78
CA GLY A 50 -9.90 -6.37 16.60
C GLY A 50 -8.50 -5.80 16.39
N VAL A 51 -8.46 -4.76 15.55
CA VAL A 51 -7.24 -4.02 15.18
C VAL A 51 -7.48 -2.53 15.32
N ILE A 52 -6.41 -1.78 15.59
CA ILE A 52 -6.39 -0.31 15.56
C ILE A 52 -5.31 0.11 14.57
N LEU A 53 -5.65 1.04 13.68
CA LEU A 53 -4.71 1.70 12.78
C LEU A 53 -4.64 3.18 13.16
N GLY A 54 -3.43 3.71 13.30
CA GLY A 54 -3.17 5.11 13.59
C GLY A 54 -2.15 5.69 12.62
N ALA A 55 -2.38 6.92 12.18
CA ALA A 55 -1.49 7.64 11.28
C ALA A 55 -1.37 9.11 11.69
N ASP A 56 -0.24 9.75 11.39
CA ASP A 56 -0.11 11.19 11.52
C ASP A 56 -0.89 11.93 10.41
N THR A 57 -1.21 13.21 10.61
CA THR A 57 -1.95 14.03 9.62
C THR A 57 -1.03 14.92 8.78
N ARG A 58 0.23 15.07 9.17
CA ARG A 58 1.22 15.86 8.42
C ARG A 58 1.69 15.10 7.17
N ALA A 59 1.86 15.81 6.07
CA ALA A 59 2.52 15.32 4.86
C ALA A 59 3.63 16.29 4.46
N THR A 60 4.82 15.76 4.15
CA THR A 60 5.94 16.56 3.64
C THR A 60 6.20 16.26 2.17
N ASN A 61 6.76 17.23 1.47
CA ASN A 61 7.49 17.02 0.24
C ASN A 61 8.95 17.33 0.54
N ASP A 62 9.75 16.29 0.73
CA ASP A 62 11.11 16.38 1.27
C ASP A 62 11.12 17.06 2.66
N SER A 63 11.73 18.24 2.77
CA SER A 63 11.86 19.00 4.02
C SER A 63 10.72 19.99 4.29
N VAL A 64 9.80 20.16 3.34
CA VAL A 64 8.73 21.16 3.41
C VAL A 64 7.40 20.49 3.77
N VAL A 65 6.66 21.05 4.74
CA VAL A 65 5.30 20.60 5.04
C VAL A 65 4.37 21.02 3.91
N ALA A 66 3.85 20.04 3.18
CA ALA A 66 2.94 20.25 2.05
C ALA A 66 1.48 20.34 2.52
N ASP A 67 1.11 19.51 3.50
CA ASP A 67 -0.22 19.50 4.10
C ASP A 67 -0.12 19.18 5.60
N LYS A 68 -0.90 19.87 6.42
CA LYS A 68 -0.99 19.65 7.86
C LYS A 68 -2.07 18.62 8.23
N ASN A 69 -3.07 18.44 7.37
CA ASN A 69 -4.31 17.70 7.63
C ASN A 69 -4.61 16.66 6.53
N CYS A 70 -3.58 15.97 6.04
CA CYS A 70 -3.70 14.92 5.05
C CYS A 70 -4.18 13.61 5.70
N GLU A 71 -5.34 13.13 5.27
CA GLU A 71 -5.88 11.81 5.61
C GLU A 71 -5.09 10.69 4.94
N LYS A 72 -4.72 9.67 5.70
CA LYS A 72 -3.89 8.53 5.23
C LYS A 72 -4.56 7.17 5.39
N ILE A 73 -5.62 7.11 6.19
CA ILE A 73 -6.41 5.89 6.41
C ILE A 73 -7.61 6.01 5.48
N HIS A 74 -7.67 5.14 4.47
CA HIS A 74 -8.73 5.14 3.48
C HIS A 74 -9.63 3.93 3.68
N PHE A 75 -10.93 4.14 3.50
CA PHE A 75 -11.91 3.07 3.54
C PHE A 75 -11.71 2.12 2.36
N ILE A 76 -11.63 0.82 2.63
CA ILE A 76 -11.59 -0.22 1.60
C ILE A 76 -12.89 -1.02 1.61
N ALA A 77 -13.30 -1.52 2.78
CA ALA A 77 -14.51 -2.30 2.94
C ALA A 77 -15.06 -2.19 4.37
N PRO A 78 -16.32 -2.62 4.64
CA PRO A 78 -16.90 -2.52 5.98
C PRO A 78 -16.13 -3.19 7.12
N LYS A 79 -15.16 -4.07 6.81
CA LYS A 79 -14.31 -4.77 7.78
C LYS A 79 -12.81 -4.68 7.43
N ILE A 80 -12.41 -3.69 6.60
CA ILE A 80 -11.03 -3.45 6.15
C ILE A 80 -10.76 -1.95 6.12
#